data_AF-A0A3M1GVN7-F1
#
_entry.id   AF-A0A3M1GVN7-F1
#
_cell.length_a   1.000
_cell.length_b   1.000
_cell.length_c   1.000
_cell.angle_alpha   90.00
_cell.angle_beta   90.00
_cell.angle_gamma   90.00
#
_symmetry.space_group_name_H-M   'P 1'
#
loop_
_entity.id
_entity.type
_entity.pdbx_description
1 polymer ?
#
loop_
_entity_poly.entity_id
_entity_poly.type
_entity_poly.pdbx_seq_one_letter_code
_entity_poly.pdbx_strand_id
1 'polypeptide(L)'
;MSTTKPDFSRYTRQTLFAGIGEAGQEKLAAARVVVIGCGADGTNIANHLARAGVGHLTIVDRDFVELNNLQRQLLFDEQDVAQNLPKAVAAERKLRAINSDIEVQGIVADVNAENIES
;
A
#
# COMPACT_ATOMS: atom_id res chain seq x y z
N MET A 1 -7.58 23.65 -14.29
CA MET A 1 -7.77 22.44 -13.47
C MET A 1 -8.38 21.38 -14.37
N SER A 2 -7.75 20.21 -14.52
CA SER A 2 -8.24 19.16 -15.42
C SER A 2 -9.63 18.71 -14.95
N THR A 3 -10.63 18.81 -15.82
CA THR A 3 -12.05 18.51 -15.57
C THR A 3 -12.39 17.03 -15.80
N THR A 4 -11.38 16.16 -15.93
CA THR A 4 -11.58 14.73 -16.11
C THR A 4 -11.91 14.09 -14.77
N LYS A 5 -13.15 13.57 -14.65
CA LYS A 5 -13.52 12.65 -13.56
C LYS A 5 -12.46 11.54 -13.46
N PRO A 6 -12.10 11.09 -12.23
CA PRO A 6 -11.22 9.94 -12.07
C PRO A 6 -11.79 8.74 -12.83
N ASP A 7 -10.95 8.06 -13.62
CA ASP A 7 -11.37 6.82 -14.28
C ASP A 7 -11.40 5.68 -13.26
N PHE A 8 -12.61 5.23 -12.91
CA PHE A 8 -12.82 4.09 -12.00
C PHE A 8 -13.08 2.77 -12.73
N SER A 9 -12.71 2.66 -14.02
CA SER A 9 -12.87 1.43 -14.82
C SER A 9 -12.30 0.18 -14.12
N ARG A 10 -11.13 0.30 -13.47
CA ARG A 10 -10.51 -0.74 -12.62
C ARG A 10 -11.45 -1.28 -11.54
N TYR A 11 -12.26 -0.42 -10.93
CA TYR A 11 -13.08 -0.73 -9.75
C TYR A 11 -14.53 -1.05 -10.08
N THR A 12 -14.88 -1.25 -11.36
CA THR A 12 -16.27 -1.50 -11.79
C THR A 12 -16.95 -2.62 -10.99
N ARG A 13 -16.27 -3.73 -10.71
CA ARG A 13 -16.85 -4.84 -9.91
C ARG A 13 -17.03 -4.47 -8.42
N GLN A 14 -16.14 -3.63 -7.90
CA GLN A 14 -16.17 -3.17 -6.52
C GLN A 14 -17.31 -2.16 -6.30
N THR A 15 -17.56 -1.27 -7.25
CA THR A 15 -18.65 -0.27 -7.18
C THR A 15 -20.04 -0.88 -7.33
N LEU A 16 -20.18 -2.08 -7.91
CA LEU A 16 -21.45 -2.81 -7.94
C LEU A 16 -21.94 -3.25 -6.56
N PHE A 17 -21.03 -3.40 -5.58
CA PHE A 17 -21.42 -3.70 -4.22
C PHE A 17 -22.01 -2.44 -3.56
N ALA A 18 -23.28 -2.51 -3.19
CA ALA A 18 -24.03 -1.37 -2.66
C ALA A 18 -23.41 -0.73 -1.40
N GLY A 19 -22.63 -1.50 -0.61
CA GLY A 19 -21.91 -0.96 0.55
C GLY A 19 -20.71 -0.07 0.20
N ILE A 20 -20.25 -0.08 -1.06
CA ILE A 20 -19.20 0.80 -1.57
C ILE A 20 -19.83 1.80 -2.55
N GLY A 21 -20.37 1.33 -3.69
CA GLY A 21 -20.91 2.22 -4.73
C GLY A 21 -19.84 3.16 -5.33
N GLU A 22 -20.24 4.03 -6.25
CA GLU A 22 -19.33 5.05 -6.80
C GLU A 22 -18.85 6.02 -5.71
N ALA A 23 -19.75 6.48 -4.84
CA ALA A 23 -19.41 7.40 -3.76
C ALA A 23 -18.41 6.82 -2.75
N GLY A 24 -18.48 5.51 -2.46
CA GLY A 24 -17.48 4.84 -1.61
C GLY A 24 -16.13 4.73 -2.31
N GLN A 25 -16.12 4.48 -3.62
CA GLN A 25 -14.87 4.47 -4.38
C GLN A 25 -14.21 5.84 -4.45
N GLU A 26 -14.98 6.91 -4.61
CA GLU A 26 -14.50 8.29 -4.53
C GLU A 26 -13.86 8.58 -3.16
N LYS A 27 -14.48 8.10 -2.06
CA LYS A 27 -13.90 8.22 -0.71
C LYS A 27 -12.59 7.46 -0.56
N LEU A 28 -12.50 6.23 -1.09
CA LEU A 28 -11.25 5.46 -1.09
C LEU A 28 -10.16 6.18 -1.89
N ALA A 29 -10.48 6.66 -3.09
CA ALA A 29 -9.55 7.39 -3.95
C ALA A 29 -9.07 8.71 -3.32
N ALA A 30 -9.89 9.36 -2.48
CA ALA A 30 -9.49 10.55 -1.74
C ALA A 30 -8.75 10.25 -0.43
N ALA A 31 -8.80 9.00 0.06
CA ALA A 31 -8.24 8.64 1.35
C ALA A 31 -6.71 8.64 1.37
N ARG A 32 -6.16 8.90 2.56
CA ARG A 32 -4.74 8.81 2.89
C ARG A 32 -4.59 7.87 4.07
N VAL A 33 -3.81 6.81 3.92
CA VAL A 33 -3.61 5.79 4.94
C VAL A 33 -2.12 5.56 5.16
N VAL A 34 -1.72 5.48 6.43
CA VAL A 34 -0.39 5.04 6.84
C VAL A 34 -0.48 3.64 7.44
N VAL A 35 0.42 2.75 7.02
CA VAL A 35 0.60 1.41 7.60
C VAL A 35 1.97 1.38 8.26
N ILE A 36 1.97 1.28 9.59
CA ILE A 36 3.18 1.21 10.41
C ILE A 36 3.48 -0.27 10.67
N GLY A 37 4.61 -0.74 10.16
CA GLY A 37 4.99 -2.15 10.10
C GLY A 37 4.45 -2.83 8.85
N CYS A 38 5.36 -3.35 8.03
CA CYS A 38 5.11 -4.10 6.81
C CYS A 38 5.55 -5.58 6.98
N GLY A 39 5.14 -6.18 8.10
CA GLY A 39 5.33 -7.60 8.40
C GLY A 39 4.23 -8.50 7.84
N ALA A 40 3.89 -9.58 8.56
CA ALA A 40 2.88 -10.55 8.12
C ALA A 40 1.51 -9.88 7.88
N ASP A 41 1.02 -9.12 8.85
CA ASP A 41 -0.28 -8.43 8.74
C ASP A 41 -0.19 -7.21 7.82
N GLY A 42 0.89 -6.42 7.97
CA GLY A 42 1.11 -5.20 7.20
C GLY A 42 1.13 -5.43 5.69
N THR A 43 1.78 -6.49 5.22
CA THR A 43 1.79 -6.86 3.80
C THR A 43 0.39 -7.21 3.28
N ASN A 44 -0.41 -7.93 4.07
CA ASN A 44 -1.79 -8.26 3.71
C ASN A 44 -2.68 -7.01 3.66
N ILE A 45 -2.61 -6.16 4.68
CA ILE A 45 -3.39 -4.92 4.78
C ILE A 45 -3.03 -3.98 3.62
N ALA A 46 -1.74 -3.72 3.40
CA ALA A 46 -1.28 -2.83 2.35
C ALA A 46 -1.70 -3.33 0.95
N ASN A 47 -1.62 -4.63 0.69
CA ASN A 47 -2.07 -5.23 -0.56
C ASN A 47 -3.59 -5.03 -0.79
N HIS A 48 -4.41 -5.19 0.25
CA HIS A 48 -5.85 -4.96 0.15
C HIS A 48 -6.18 -3.47 -0.06
N LEU A 49 -5.54 -2.57 0.68
CA LEU A 49 -5.74 -1.12 0.53
C LEU A 49 -5.37 -0.64 -0.88
N ALA A 50 -4.24 -1.11 -1.41
CA ALA A 50 -3.83 -0.78 -2.76
C ALA A 50 -4.82 -1.30 -3.81
N ARG A 51 -5.29 -2.54 -3.68
CA ARG A 51 -6.27 -3.13 -4.60
C ARG A 51 -7.65 -2.50 -4.49
N ALA A 52 -8.04 -2.03 -3.31
CA ALA A 52 -9.29 -1.32 -3.09
C ALA A 52 -9.27 0.10 -3.67
N GLY A 53 -8.09 0.63 -4.02
CA GLY A 53 -7.95 1.96 -4.60
C GLY A 53 -7.88 3.08 -3.58
N VAL A 54 -7.26 2.82 -2.41
CA VAL A 54 -6.89 3.92 -1.50
C VAL A 54 -5.89 4.82 -2.19
N GLY A 55 -6.25 6.10 -2.38
CA GLY A 55 -5.49 6.99 -3.26
C GLY A 55 -4.07 7.28 -2.81
N HIS A 56 -3.82 7.32 -1.50
CA HIS A 56 -2.48 7.54 -0.95
C HIS A 56 -2.19 6.54 0.15
N LEU A 57 -1.12 5.76 -0.03
CA LEU A 57 -0.70 4.72 0.90
C LEU A 57 0.76 4.92 1.30
N THR A 58 0.99 5.23 2.57
CA THR A 58 2.35 5.33 3.15
C THR A 58 2.66 4.06 3.92
N ILE A 59 3.78 3.41 3.61
CA ILE A 59 4.28 2.23 4.32
C ILE A 59 5.51 2.63 5.12
N VAL A 60 5.47 2.44 6.44
CA VAL A 60 6.59 2.75 7.32
C VAL A 60 7.12 1.47 7.95
N ASP A 61 8.37 1.12 7.67
CA ASP A 61 9.04 -0.04 8.29
C ASP A 61 10.55 0.13 8.21
N ARG A 62 11.26 -0.15 9.31
CA ARG A 62 12.72 -0.02 9.42
C ARG A 62 13.51 -1.25 8.99
N ASP A 63 12.86 -2.40 8.93
CA ASP A 63 13.52 -3.68 8.73
C ASP A 63 13.83 -3.93 7.26
N PHE A 64 14.65 -4.95 7.01
CA PHE A 64 14.96 -5.50 5.70
C PHE A 64 14.15 -6.75 5.41
N VAL A 65 13.99 -7.09 4.12
CA VAL A 65 13.35 -8.35 3.72
C VAL A 65 14.31 -9.52 4.01
N GLU A 66 13.80 -10.57 4.66
CA GLU A 66 14.58 -11.76 5.01
C GLU A 66 13.90 -13.04 4.53
N LEU A 67 14.70 -14.04 4.14
CA LEU A 67 14.22 -15.30 3.58
C LEU A 67 13.27 -16.06 4.54
N ASN A 68 13.60 -16.08 5.83
CA ASN A 68 12.82 -16.74 6.90
C ASN A 68 11.49 -16.02 7.22
N ASN A 69 11.19 -14.93 6.54
CA ASN A 69 9.97 -14.15 6.69
C ASN A 69 9.00 -14.29 5.51
N LEU A 70 9.47 -14.82 4.37
CA LEU A 70 8.69 -14.90 3.13
C LEU A 70 7.45 -15.79 3.23
N GLN A 71 7.46 -16.83 4.08
CA GLN A 71 6.32 -17.74 4.27
C GLN A 71 5.06 -17.06 4.81
N ARG A 72 5.15 -15.82 5.29
CA ARG A 72 4.02 -15.06 5.85
C ARG A 72 3.93 -13.60 5.39
N GLN A 73 4.90 -13.10 4.62
CA GLN A 73 4.95 -11.71 4.18
C GLN A 73 4.65 -11.64 2.68
N LEU A 74 3.38 -11.45 2.34
CA LEU A 74 2.82 -11.68 1.00
C LEU A 74 3.41 -10.81 -0.12
N LEU A 75 3.90 -9.61 0.22
CA LEU A 75 4.40 -8.66 -0.78
C LEU A 75 5.81 -8.98 -1.28
N PHE A 76 6.60 -9.72 -0.50
CA PHE A 76 8.02 -9.87 -0.76
C PHE A 76 8.36 -11.22 -1.37
N ASP A 77 9.46 -11.25 -2.12
CA ASP A 77 9.99 -12.46 -2.72
C ASP A 77 11.51 -12.58 -2.58
N GLU A 78 12.08 -13.68 -3.07
CA GLU A 78 13.52 -13.96 -2.98
C GLU A 78 14.37 -12.92 -3.72
N GLN A 79 13.82 -12.21 -4.72
CA GLN A 79 14.56 -11.15 -5.40
C GLN A 79 14.76 -9.95 -4.47
N ASP A 80 13.74 -9.60 -3.69
CA ASP A 80 13.84 -8.52 -2.70
C ASP A 80 14.89 -8.85 -1.61
N VAL A 81 14.98 -10.13 -1.21
CA VAL A 81 16.02 -10.65 -0.30
C VAL A 81 17.40 -10.55 -0.95
N ALA A 82 17.56 -11.01 -2.18
CA ALA A 82 18.84 -10.98 -2.89
C ALA A 82 19.37 -9.56 -3.11
N GLN A 83 18.46 -8.59 -3.22
CA GLN A 83 18.79 -7.16 -3.33
C GLN A 83 18.99 -6.48 -1.97
N ASN A 84 18.76 -7.19 -0.85
CA ASN A 84 18.80 -6.67 0.51
C ASN A 84 17.99 -5.37 0.65
N LEU A 85 16.74 -5.39 0.17
CA LEU A 85 15.89 -4.20 0.20
C LEU A 85 15.30 -3.97 1.60
N PRO A 86 15.21 -2.70 2.04
CA PRO A 86 14.33 -2.33 3.14
C PRO A 86 12.87 -2.69 2.80
N LYS A 87 12.12 -3.20 3.78
CA LYS A 87 10.72 -3.63 3.60
C LYS A 87 9.85 -2.51 3.05
N ALA A 88 10.00 -1.28 3.54
CA ALA A 88 9.22 -0.15 3.06
C ALA A 88 9.48 0.16 1.57
N VAL A 89 10.73 0.05 1.12
CA VAL A 89 11.12 0.26 -0.29
C VAL A 89 10.61 -0.86 -1.18
N ALA A 90 10.74 -2.13 -0.74
CA ALA A 90 10.20 -3.27 -1.46
C ALA A 90 8.67 -3.17 -1.58
N ALA A 91 7.98 -2.84 -0.50
CA ALA A 91 6.54 -2.68 -0.47
C ALA A 91 6.06 -1.58 -1.41
N GLU A 92 6.71 -0.42 -1.42
CA GLU A 92 6.40 0.67 -2.35
C GLU A 92 6.45 0.19 -3.81
N ARG A 93 7.54 -0.47 -4.20
CA ARG A 93 7.72 -0.98 -5.57
C ARG A 93 6.61 -1.98 -5.95
N LYS A 94 6.33 -2.95 -5.08
CA LYS A 94 5.34 -4.00 -5.33
C LYS A 94 3.93 -3.43 -5.41
N LEU A 95 3.57 -2.51 -4.51
CA LEU A 95 2.24 -1.90 -4.47
C LEU A 95 1.99 -0.98 -5.67
N ARG A 96 2.98 -0.20 -6.11
CA ARG A 96 2.90 0.56 -7.37
C ARG A 96 2.72 -0.34 -8.60
N ALA A 97 3.37 -1.51 -8.60
CA ALA A 97 3.19 -2.49 -9.66
C ALA A 97 1.79 -3.16 -9.63
N ILE A 98 1.20 -3.32 -8.45
CA ILE A 98 -0.18 -3.84 -8.27
C ILE A 98 -1.22 -2.83 -8.76
N ASN A 99 -1.04 -1.56 -8.42
CA ASN A 99 -1.96 -0.49 -8.78
C ASN A 99 -1.19 0.81 -9.06
N SER A 100 -1.08 1.16 -10.34
CA SER A 100 -0.39 2.37 -10.81
C SER A 100 -1.20 3.64 -10.61
N ASP A 101 -2.48 3.53 -10.26
CA ASP A 101 -3.41 4.65 -10.21
C ASP A 101 -3.43 5.32 -8.82
N ILE A 102 -2.67 4.78 -7.86
CA ILE A 102 -2.54 5.28 -6.50
C ILE A 102 -1.13 5.78 -6.22
N GLU A 103 -1.01 6.73 -5.30
CA GLU A 103 0.26 7.16 -4.76
C GLU A 103 0.69 6.23 -3.64
N VAL A 104 1.90 5.67 -3.74
CA VAL A 104 2.50 4.86 -2.67
C VAL A 104 3.84 5.44 -2.29
N GLN A 105 4.12 5.52 -0.99
CA GLN A 105 5.39 5.99 -0.46
C GLN A 105 5.91 5.03 0.61
N GLY A 106 7.14 4.53 0.45
CA GLY A 106 7.86 3.80 1.49
C GLY A 106 8.72 4.75 2.33
N ILE A 107 8.63 4.66 3.65
CA ILE A 107 9.47 5.38 4.60
C ILE A 107 10.22 4.36 5.45
N VAL A 108 11.55 4.39 5.39
CA VAL A 108 12.40 3.52 6.22
C VAL A 108 12.62 4.20 7.57
N ALA A 109 11.77 3.90 8.54
CA ALA A 109 11.85 4.48 9.87
C ALA A 109 11.26 3.55 10.94
N ASP A 110 11.76 3.69 12.17
CA ASP A 110 11.13 3.16 13.38
C ASP A 110 10.17 4.23 13.91
N VAL A 111 8.87 3.97 13.91
CA VAL A 111 7.92 4.95 14.46
C VAL A 111 7.95 4.87 15.99
N ASN A 112 8.18 6.01 16.63
CA ASN A 112 8.30 6.12 18.07
C ASN A 112 7.74 7.48 18.54
N ALA A 113 7.79 7.73 19.85
CA ALA A 113 7.23 8.95 20.44
C ALA A 113 7.89 10.25 19.96
N GLU A 114 9.11 10.18 19.42
CA GLU A 114 9.86 11.36 18.96
C GLU A 114 9.49 11.77 17.52
N ASN A 115 8.93 10.86 16.73
CA ASN A 115 8.63 11.10 15.30
C ASN A 115 7.18 10.86 14.89
N ILE A 116 6.29 10.47 15.81
CA ILE A 116 4.88 10.19 15.48
C ILE A 116 4.10 11.44 15.03
N GLU A 117 4.54 12.64 15.43
CA GLU A 117 3.87 13.91 15.12
C GLU A 117 4.41 14.63 13.87
N SER A 118 5.48 14.10 13.25
CA SER A 118 6.10 14.67 12.04
C SER A 118 5.53 14.08 10.77
#